data_AF-A0A955WP70-F1
#
_entry.id   AF-A0A955WP70-F1
#
_cell.length_a   1.000
_cell.length_b   1.000
_cell.length_c   1.000
_cell.angle_alpha   90.00
_cell.angle_beta   90.00
_cell.angle_gamma   90.00
#
_symmetry.space_group_name_H-M   'P 1'
#
loop_
_entity.id
_entity.type
_entity.pdbx_description
1 polymer ?
#
loop_
_entity_poly.entity_id
_entity_poly.type
_entity_poly.pdbx_seq_one_letter_code
_entity_poly.pdbx_strand_id
1 'polypeptide(L)'
;MCVDSQIIENGLARTHFSVKDTGIGISKENQKRLFQSFSQVDSSTTRRFGGTGLGLAISQQLAELMGGQMWVESEEGKGATFHFTITTAVAPTTRPPFLATNQPLLADKQVLIVDDNATNRHILQQQVISWGMKATVAASGIEALRCLED
;
A
#
# COMPACT_ATOMS: atom_id res chain seq x y z
N MET A 1 1.56 4.53 4.12
CA MET A 1 2.78 3.87 3.63
C MET A 1 3.82 4.94 3.40
N CYS A 2 5.03 4.77 3.94
CA CYS A 2 6.15 5.68 3.67
C CYS A 2 7.20 4.93 2.86
N VAL A 3 7.90 5.64 1.98
CA VAL A 3 8.95 5.10 1.12
C VAL A 3 10.14 6.04 1.15
N ASP A 4 11.31 5.49 1.41
CA ASP A 4 12.59 6.19 1.35
C ASP A 4 13.60 5.36 0.57
N SER A 5 14.48 6.04 -0.18
CA SER A 5 15.47 5.38 -1.03
C SER A 5 16.84 5.97 -0.79
N GLN A 6 17.84 5.11 -0.73
CA GLN A 6 19.25 5.48 -0.67
C GLN A 6 19.97 4.89 -1.88
N ILE A 7 20.65 5.73 -2.66
CA ILE A 7 21.56 5.26 -3.70
C ILE A 7 22.72 4.53 -3.02
N ILE A 8 23.00 3.32 -3.49
CA ILE A 8 24.15 2.51 -3.10
C ILE A 8 25.09 2.39 -4.31
N GLU A 9 26.16 1.60 -4.18
CA GLU A 9 27.16 1.43 -5.24
C GLU A 9 26.58 0.79 -6.52
N ASN A 10 27.29 0.97 -7.64
CA ASN A 10 26.99 0.35 -8.94
C ASN A 10 25.63 0.72 -9.57
N GLY A 11 25.12 1.93 -9.31
CA GLY A 11 23.86 2.39 -9.89
C GLY A 11 22.63 1.66 -9.33
N LEU A 12 22.77 1.03 -8.17
CA LEU A 12 21.68 0.44 -7.42
C LEU A 12 21.16 1.44 -6.38
N ALA A 13 19.91 1.27 -5.97
CA ALA A 13 19.33 1.94 -4.82
C ALA A 13 18.68 0.91 -3.91
N ARG A 14 18.86 1.09 -2.60
CA ARG A 14 18.10 0.40 -1.58
C ARG A 14 16.87 1.25 -1.26
N THR A 15 15.68 0.68 -1.46
CA THR A 15 14.42 1.34 -1.13
C THR A 15 13.80 0.65 0.06
N HIS A 16 13.45 1.41 1.09
CA HIS A 16 12.74 0.98 2.27
C HIS A 16 11.28 1.41 2.18
N PHE A 17 10.39 0.48 2.54
CA PHE A 17 8.96 0.66 2.59
C PHE A 17 8.48 0.39 4.01
N SER A 18 7.58 1.22 4.50
CA SER A 18 6.88 0.99 5.77
C SER A 18 5.37 1.09 5.60
N VAL A 19 4.67 0.09 6.13
CA VAL A 19 3.22 -0.02 6.11
C VAL A 19 2.72 -0.12 7.54
N LYS A 20 2.08 0.96 8.00
CA LYS A 20 1.52 1.05 9.36
C LYS A 20 0.04 0.69 9.34
N ASP A 21 -0.36 -0.17 10.26
CA ASP A 21 -1.75 -0.41 10.63
C ASP A 21 -2.01 0.04 12.07
N THR A 22 -3.29 0.20 12.41
CA THR A 22 -3.76 0.57 13.76
C THR A 22 -4.55 -0.57 14.39
N GLY A 23 -4.26 -1.82 14.00
CA GLY A 23 -4.96 -3.01 14.46
C GLY A 23 -4.60 -3.41 15.89
N ILE A 24 -4.89 -4.66 16.23
CA ILE A 24 -4.69 -5.21 17.57
C ILE A 24 -3.22 -5.32 17.99
N GLY A 25 -2.28 -5.11 17.09
CA GLY A 25 -0.86 -5.36 17.32
C GLY A 25 -0.51 -6.84 17.45
N ILE A 26 0.77 -7.13 17.65
CA ILE A 26 1.34 -8.48 17.61
C ILE A 26 2.28 -8.65 18.81
N SER A 27 2.05 -9.70 19.61
CA SER A 27 2.92 -10.06 20.73
C SER A 27 4.36 -10.35 20.27
N LYS A 28 5.36 -10.12 21.14
CA LYS A 28 6.77 -10.43 20.83
C LYS A 28 7.00 -11.90 20.48
N GLU A 29 6.21 -12.80 21.05
CA GLU A 29 6.29 -14.24 20.75
C GLU A 29 5.78 -14.53 19.34
N ASN A 30 4.65 -13.93 18.97
CA ASN A 30 4.02 -14.11 17.67
C ASN A 30 4.83 -13.45 16.54
N GLN A 31 5.50 -12.32 16.80
CA GLN A 31 6.40 -11.67 15.84
C GLN A 31 7.50 -12.62 15.34
N LYS A 32 8.04 -13.51 16.19
CA LYS A 32 9.09 -14.46 15.81
C LYS A 32 8.63 -15.52 14.82
N ARG A 33 7.34 -15.84 14.83
CA ARG A 33 6.75 -16.88 13.98
C ARG A 33 6.06 -16.31 12.75
N LEU A 34 5.79 -15.01 12.75
CA LEU A 34 4.95 -14.30 11.78
C LEU A 34 5.30 -14.52 10.30
N PHE A 35 6.58 -14.72 9.99
CA PHE A 35 7.07 -14.94 8.62
C PHE A 35 7.20 -16.42 8.24
N GLN A 36 6.91 -17.36 9.15
CA GLN A 36 6.93 -18.78 8.86
C GLN A 36 5.68 -19.17 8.05
N SER A 37 5.87 -19.93 6.98
CA SER A 37 4.76 -20.47 6.19
C SER A 37 3.80 -21.27 7.08
N PHE A 38 2.50 -21.06 6.88
CA PHE A 38 1.43 -21.72 7.66
C PHE A 38 1.47 -21.45 9.16
N SER A 39 2.25 -20.46 9.63
CA SER A 39 2.15 -19.99 11.01
C SER A 39 0.84 -19.22 11.18
N GLN A 40 -0.17 -19.91 11.69
CA GLN A 40 -1.38 -19.27 12.18
C GLN A 40 -1.18 -18.99 13.67
N VAL A 41 -1.16 -17.71 14.01
CA VAL A 41 -1.16 -17.24 15.40
C VAL A 41 -2.56 -17.51 15.96
N ASP A 42 -2.71 -18.73 16.44
CA ASP A 42 -3.85 -19.25 17.17
C ASP A 42 -5.15 -19.48 16.36
N SER A 43 -5.74 -20.67 16.54
CA SER A 43 -6.96 -21.11 15.84
C SER A 43 -8.24 -20.38 16.30
N SER A 44 -8.12 -19.51 17.31
CA SER A 44 -9.21 -18.70 17.86
C SER A 44 -9.40 -17.38 17.11
N THR A 45 -8.36 -16.85 16.45
CA THR A 45 -8.39 -15.57 15.72
C THR A 45 -8.77 -15.72 14.25
N THR A 46 -8.69 -16.94 13.70
CA THR A 46 -9.06 -17.27 12.30
C THR A 46 -10.51 -16.94 11.96
N ARG A 47 -11.42 -16.86 12.94
CA ARG A 47 -12.82 -16.43 12.70
C ARG A 47 -12.99 -14.92 12.52
N ARG A 48 -12.01 -14.09 12.86
CA ARG A 48 -12.11 -12.62 12.74
C ARG A 48 -11.29 -12.00 11.60
N PHE A 49 -10.15 -12.59 11.21
CA PHE A 49 -9.23 -11.98 10.23
C PHE A 49 -8.64 -12.98 9.21
N GLY A 50 -9.38 -14.03 8.87
CA GLY A 50 -8.98 -15.18 8.03
C GLY A 50 -7.84 -15.00 7.02
N GLY A 51 -6.91 -15.96 7.00
CA GLY A 51 -5.82 -16.06 6.03
C GLY A 51 -5.05 -17.39 6.16
N THR A 52 -4.41 -17.84 5.08
CA THR A 52 -3.62 -19.10 5.04
C THR A 52 -2.28 -19.00 5.79
N GLY A 53 -1.93 -17.81 6.28
CA GLY A 53 -0.61 -17.52 6.86
C GLY A 53 0.52 -17.51 5.84
N LEU A 54 0.21 -17.52 4.53
CA LEU A 54 1.22 -17.54 3.46
C LEU A 54 1.65 -16.13 3.01
N GLY A 55 0.79 -15.12 3.15
CA GLY A 55 1.04 -13.79 2.59
C GLY A 55 2.37 -13.19 3.03
N LEU A 56 2.63 -13.15 4.34
CA LEU A 56 3.87 -12.59 4.89
C LEU A 56 5.11 -13.44 4.60
N ALA A 57 4.97 -14.77 4.56
CA ALA A 57 6.06 -15.67 4.17
C ALA A 57 6.48 -15.43 2.71
N ILE A 58 5.50 -15.29 1.80
CA ILE A 58 5.75 -14.95 0.40
C ILE A 58 6.35 -13.56 0.27
N SER A 59 5.82 -12.56 0.99
CA SER A 59 6.37 -11.19 0.97
C SER A 59 7.82 -11.14 1.45
N GLN A 60 8.17 -11.87 2.51
CA GLN A 60 9.55 -11.97 2.97
C GLN A 60 10.45 -12.60 1.89
N GLN A 61 10.03 -13.73 1.32
CA GLN A 61 10.80 -14.41 0.27
C GLN A 61 11.02 -13.52 -0.95
N LEU A 62 10.00 -12.75 -1.37
CA LEU A 62 10.13 -11.80 -2.48
C LEU A 62 11.11 -10.67 -2.15
N ALA A 63 11.03 -10.09 -0.95
CA ALA A 63 11.97 -9.05 -0.51
C ALA A 63 13.42 -9.56 -0.51
N GLU A 64 13.64 -10.79 -0.02
CA GLU A 64 14.96 -11.45 -0.03
C GLU A 64 15.46 -11.72 -1.45
N LEU A 65 14.60 -12.23 -2.34
CA LEU A 65 14.93 -12.41 -3.76
C LEU A 65 15.28 -11.10 -4.47
N MET A 66 14.71 -9.98 -4.00
CA MET A 66 15.03 -8.63 -4.46
C MET A 66 16.24 -8.01 -3.73
N GLY A 67 17.02 -8.81 -2.99
CA GLY A 67 18.24 -8.36 -2.32
C GLY A 67 17.97 -7.43 -1.13
N GLY A 68 16.82 -7.56 -0.48
CA GLY A 68 16.44 -6.83 0.71
C GLY A 68 16.04 -7.75 1.86
N GLN A 69 15.26 -7.22 2.80
CA GLN A 69 14.81 -7.93 4.00
C GLN A 69 13.44 -7.43 4.45
N MET A 70 12.72 -8.20 5.27
CA MET A 70 11.41 -7.83 5.82
C MET A 70 11.39 -8.02 7.34
N TRP A 71 10.80 -7.08 8.08
CA TRP A 71 10.63 -7.15 9.53
C TRP A 71 9.35 -6.42 9.98
N VAL A 72 9.03 -6.51 11.27
CA VAL A 72 7.86 -5.87 11.88
C VAL A 72 8.22 -5.20 13.19
N GLU A 73 7.62 -4.05 13.44
CA GLU A 73 7.62 -3.35 14.73
C GLU A 73 6.17 -3.28 15.21
N SER A 74 5.86 -3.91 16.35
CA SER A 74 4.48 -3.94 16.85
C SER A 74 4.42 -4.00 18.37
N GLU A 75 3.36 -3.40 18.91
CA GLU A 75 2.97 -3.49 20.31
C GLU A 75 1.48 -3.83 20.41
N GLU A 76 1.12 -4.76 21.30
CA GLU A 76 -0.28 -5.15 21.50
C GLU A 76 -1.14 -3.93 21.86
N GLY A 77 -2.30 -3.83 21.21
CA GLY A 77 -3.25 -2.72 21.35
C GLY A 77 -2.85 -1.42 20.64
N LYS A 78 -1.67 -1.33 20.00
CA LYS A 78 -1.19 -0.11 19.33
C LYS A 78 -1.00 -0.25 17.81
N GLY A 79 -1.25 -1.42 17.25
CA GLY A 79 -1.04 -1.73 15.83
C GLY A 79 0.35 -2.26 15.52
N ALA A 80 0.66 -2.38 14.23
CA ALA A 80 1.96 -2.79 13.74
C ALA A 80 2.46 -1.90 12.60
N THR A 81 3.77 -1.86 12.43
CA THR A 81 4.43 -1.32 11.24
C THR A 81 5.25 -2.43 10.61
N PHE A 82 4.90 -2.80 9.39
CA PHE A 82 5.64 -3.76 8.59
C PHE A 82 6.63 -3.01 7.72
N HIS A 83 7.86 -3.50 7.72
CA HIS A 83 8.96 -2.89 7.01
C HIS A 83 9.54 -3.89 6.03
N PHE A 84 9.90 -3.42 4.84
CA PHE A 84 10.75 -4.20 3.97
C PHE A 84 11.66 -3.31 3.13
N THR A 85 12.78 -3.87 2.71
CA THR A 85 13.66 -3.26 1.73
C THR A 85 13.71 -4.08 0.46
N ILE A 86 14.03 -3.42 -0.65
CA ILE A 86 14.45 -4.04 -1.91
C ILE A 86 15.68 -3.31 -2.44
N THR A 87 16.46 -4.01 -3.25
CA THR A 87 17.57 -3.42 -3.99
C THR A 87 17.24 -3.44 -5.48
N THR A 88 17.22 -2.28 -6.12
CA THR A 88 16.84 -2.13 -7.53
C THR A 88 17.81 -1.23 -8.27
N ALA A 89 17.97 -1.44 -9.58
CA ALA A 89 18.69 -0.48 -10.42
C ALA A 89 17.98 0.88 -10.45
N VAL A 90 18.75 1.96 -10.41
CA VAL A 90 18.23 3.31 -10.60
C VAL A 90 17.78 3.43 -12.06
N ALA A 91 16.51 3.76 -12.26
CA ALA A 91 15.97 3.98 -13.59
C ALA A 91 16.64 5.20 -14.26
N PRO A 92 16.80 5.21 -15.59
CA PRO A 92 17.18 6.40 -16.34
C PRO A 92 16.22 7.56 -16.04
N THR A 93 16.74 8.78 -16.04
CA THR A 93 15.99 10.01 -15.68
C THR A 93 14.80 10.30 -16.60
N THR A 94 14.72 9.66 -17.77
CA THR A 94 13.63 9.81 -18.72
C THR A 94 12.42 8.97 -18.29
N ARG A 95 11.48 9.61 -17.61
CA ARG A 95 10.20 9.01 -17.25
C ARG A 95 9.38 8.75 -18.53
N PRO A 96 8.92 7.51 -18.79
CA PRO A 96 8.01 7.24 -19.88
C PRO A 96 6.76 8.13 -19.78
N PRO A 97 6.19 8.61 -20.90
CA PRO A 97 5.01 9.48 -20.88
C PRO A 97 3.82 8.87 -20.14
N PHE A 98 3.65 7.54 -20.18
CA PHE A 98 2.58 6.85 -19.45
C PHE A 98 2.79 6.82 -17.93
N LEU A 99 4.02 6.99 -17.46
CA LEU A 99 4.32 7.15 -16.04
C LEU A 99 4.23 8.62 -15.62
N ALA A 100 4.06 9.59 -16.53
CA ALA A 100 3.94 10.99 -16.18
C ALA A 100 2.80 11.18 -15.17
N THR A 101 3.08 11.93 -14.11
CA THR A 101 2.12 12.18 -13.03
C THR A 101 1.01 13.10 -13.53
N ASN A 102 1.35 14.05 -14.40
CA ASN A 102 0.37 14.89 -15.06
C ASN A 102 -0.11 14.24 -16.35
N GLN A 103 -1.42 14.25 -16.58
CA GLN A 103 -2.04 13.81 -17.83
C GLN A 103 -2.64 15.05 -18.52
N PRO A 104 -1.92 15.73 -19.44
CA PRO A 104 -2.36 17.01 -20.00
C PRO A 104 -3.74 16.97 -20.66
N LEU A 105 -4.12 15.82 -21.25
CA LEU A 105 -5.43 15.62 -21.87
C LEU A 105 -6.59 15.55 -20.87
N LEU A 106 -6.29 15.22 -19.61
CA LEU A 106 -7.26 15.10 -18.53
C LEU A 106 -7.27 16.34 -17.61
N ALA A 107 -6.29 17.24 -17.75
CA ALA A 107 -6.22 18.45 -16.96
C ALA A 107 -7.53 19.26 -17.02
N ASP A 108 -7.96 19.75 -15.86
CA ASP A 108 -9.20 20.51 -15.65
C ASP A 108 -10.52 19.80 -15.98
N LYS A 109 -10.48 18.53 -16.41
CA LYS A 109 -11.69 17.74 -16.61
C LYS A 109 -12.33 17.39 -15.27
N GLN A 110 -13.66 17.40 -15.25
CA GLN A 110 -14.44 16.97 -14.09
C GLN A 110 -14.63 15.46 -14.13
N VAL A 111 -14.53 14.81 -12.97
CA VAL A 111 -14.76 13.38 -12.80
C VAL A 111 -15.59 13.14 -11.54
N LEU A 112 -16.64 12.34 -11.66
CA LEU A 112 -17.46 11.86 -10.55
C LEU A 112 -17.09 10.42 -10.23
N ILE A 113 -16.58 10.17 -9.03
CA ILE A 113 -16.19 8.85 -8.55
C ILE A 113 -17.28 8.30 -7.64
N VAL A 114 -17.82 7.14 -7.98
CA VAL A 114 -18.90 6.48 -7.22
C VAL A 114 -18.43 5.11 -6.76
N ASP A 115 -18.19 4.96 -5.46
CA ASP A 115 -17.71 3.71 -4.86
C ASP A 115 -18.13 3.68 -3.38
N ASP A 116 -18.70 2.56 -2.93
CA ASP A 116 -19.20 2.38 -1.57
C ASP A 116 -18.06 2.20 -0.54
N ASN A 117 -16.89 1.75 -0.98
CA ASN A 117 -15.71 1.57 -0.17
C ASN A 117 -14.92 2.89 -0.05
N ALA A 118 -14.87 3.43 1.16
CA ALA A 118 -14.19 4.70 1.45
C ALA A 118 -12.69 4.70 1.09
N THR A 119 -12.01 3.56 1.27
CA THR A 119 -10.58 3.43 0.95
C THR A 119 -10.37 3.49 -0.56
N ASN A 120 -11.15 2.74 -1.33
CA ASN A 120 -11.06 2.75 -2.80
C ASN A 120 -11.37 4.14 -3.35
N ARG A 121 -12.46 4.74 -2.88
CA ARG A 121 -12.87 6.09 -3.28
C ARG A 121 -11.78 7.12 -3.01
N HIS A 122 -11.12 7.04 -1.85
CA HIS A 122 -10.01 7.92 -1.51
C HIS A 122 -8.79 7.69 -2.43
N ILE A 123 -8.40 6.43 -2.68
CA ILE A 123 -7.28 6.10 -3.57
C ILE A 123 -7.52 6.65 -4.99
N LEU A 124 -8.71 6.41 -5.55
CA LEU A 124 -9.07 6.90 -6.88
C LEU A 124 -9.10 8.42 -6.94
N GLN A 125 -9.64 9.09 -5.91
CA GLN A 125 -9.65 10.55 -5.81
C GLN A 125 -8.23 11.12 -5.87
N GLN A 126 -7.30 10.57 -5.08
CA GLN A 126 -5.90 11.02 -5.10
C GLN A 126 -5.24 10.80 -6.47
N GLN A 127 -5.55 9.67 -7.13
CA GLN A 127 -5.01 9.36 -8.44
C GLN A 127 -5.47 10.37 -9.52
N VAL A 128 -6.77 10.66 -9.61
CA VAL A 128 -7.27 11.60 -10.64
C VAL A 128 -6.88 13.05 -10.35
N ILE A 129 -6.75 13.43 -9.07
CA ILE A 129 -6.20 14.75 -8.69
C ILE A 129 -4.73 14.85 -9.13
N SER A 130 -3.94 13.78 -8.96
CA SER A 130 -2.55 13.75 -9.43
C SER A 130 -2.44 13.96 -10.94
N TRP A 131 -3.45 13.51 -11.70
CA TRP A 131 -3.57 13.74 -13.15
C TRP A 131 -4.01 15.16 -13.52
N GLY A 132 -4.35 16.01 -12.55
CA GLY A 132 -4.83 17.38 -12.78
C GLY A 132 -6.34 17.50 -12.99
N MET A 133 -7.12 16.47 -12.69
CA MET A 133 -8.58 16.48 -12.80
C MET A 133 -9.25 17.13 -11.58
N LYS A 134 -10.50 17.56 -11.74
CA LYS A 134 -11.38 18.03 -10.65
C LYS A 134 -12.29 16.89 -10.23
N ALA A 135 -12.06 16.36 -9.03
CA ALA A 135 -12.74 15.17 -8.54
C ALA A 135 -13.91 15.52 -7.61
N THR A 136 -15.09 14.99 -7.94
CA THR A 136 -16.24 14.90 -7.04
C THR A 136 -16.40 13.43 -6.64
N VAL A 137 -16.74 13.17 -5.38
CA VAL A 137 -16.84 11.81 -4.83
C VAL A 137 -18.23 11.57 -4.26
N ALA A 138 -18.75 10.36 -4.45
CA ALA A 138 -20.02 9.91 -3.91
C ALA A 138 -19.88 8.47 -3.38
N ALA A 139 -20.48 8.18 -2.22
CA ALA A 139 -20.49 6.85 -1.62
C ALA A 139 -21.63 5.95 -2.15
N SER A 140 -22.53 6.49 -2.98
CA SER A 140 -23.65 5.75 -3.56
C SER A 140 -24.16 6.40 -4.84
N GLY A 141 -24.94 5.66 -5.63
CA GLY A 141 -25.58 6.22 -6.83
C GLY A 141 -26.54 7.36 -6.52
N ILE A 142 -27.23 7.34 -5.37
CA ILE A 142 -28.15 8.42 -4.96
C ILE A 142 -27.37 9.71 -4.70
N GLU A 143 -26.25 9.61 -3.99
CA GLU A 143 -25.37 10.75 -3.75
C GLU A 143 -24.75 11.27 -5.04
N ALA A 144 -24.37 10.36 -5.95
CA ALA A 144 -23.82 10.71 -7.26
C ALA A 144 -24.81 11.52 -8.11
N LEU A 145 -26.09 11.16 -8.09
CA LEU A 145 -27.14 11.90 -8.80
C LEU A 145 -27.29 13.32 -8.25
N ARG A 146 -27.24 13.51 -6.92
CA ARG A 146 -27.28 14.87 -6.31
C ARG A 146 -26.12 15.73 -6.78
N CYS A 147 -24.92 15.16 -6.91
CA CYS A 147 -23.76 15.88 -7.42
C CYS A 147 -23.86 16.31 -8.89
N LEU A 148 -24.79 15.74 -9.68
CA LEU A 148 -25.03 16.12 -11.07
C LEU A 148 -26.12 17.20 -11.22
N GLU A 149 -26.91 17.42 -10.17
CA GLU A 149 -28.00 18.40 -10.15
C GLU A 149 -27.53 19.81 -9.72
N ASP A 150 -26.30 19.92 -9.20
CA ASP A 150 -25.59 21.17 -8.84
C ASP A 150 -24.67 21.68 -9.97
#